data_AF-A0A1Y2HU31-F1
#
_entry.id   AF-A0A1Y2HU31-F1
#
_cell.length_a   1.000
_cell.length_b   1.000
_cell.length_c   1.000
_cell.angle_alpha   90.00
_cell.angle_beta   90.00
_cell.angle_gamma   90.00
#
_symmetry.space_group_name_H-M   'P 1'
#
loop_
_entity.id
_entity.type
_entity.pdbx_description
1 polymer ?
#
loop_
_entity_poly.entity_id
_entity_poly.type
_entity_poly.pdbx_seq_one_letter_code
_entity_poly.pdbx_strand_id
1 'polypeptide(L)'
;MMLSRLSLSPTLAASARAASLAHHPSSCAATAAAAQPLRRLLSTSPSSPDPNQANKHKHQDHQQTQKQVRDLRSQSGGHFQTLAYRSLGLMLVTGAALYVYFDIEKEKAARQRAQREADQAVGKPKLGGPFTLLNQDGETVTDATYRGKFMLVYFGFTNCPDVCPEELEKMAAALDSLPPADQSKVQPIFISVDPKRDDVAAVREYVREFHPRLHGLTGTYPMVKATAKAYRVYFSSPPPEEDVDEDYIVDHSIFMYLMDPRGEFVDAYGKNLSAEQMVEKTRRHIEKWEAANGKIRV
;
A
#
# COMPACT_ATOMS: atom_id res chain seq x y z
N MET A 1 -3.65 29.93 51.86
CA MET A 1 -2.22 29.76 52.22
C MET A 1 -1.78 28.43 51.61
N MET A 2 -1.16 28.48 50.43
CA MET A 2 0.29 28.60 50.21
C MET A 2 1.01 27.25 50.42
N LEU A 3 1.41 26.59 49.32
CA LEU A 3 2.81 26.49 48.80
C LEU A 3 3.51 25.26 49.39
N SER A 4 4.32 24.42 48.73
CA SER A 4 5.10 24.41 47.49
C SER A 4 5.44 22.94 47.19
N ARG A 5 5.35 22.43 45.95
CA ARG A 5 6.38 22.37 44.88
C ARG A 5 7.72 21.71 45.24
N LEU A 6 8.11 20.72 44.41
CA LEU A 6 9.41 20.37 43.78
C LEU A 6 9.50 18.83 43.69
N SER A 7 10.04 18.15 42.67
CA SER A 7 10.56 18.45 41.33
C SER A 7 11.24 17.14 40.90
N LEU A 8 10.86 16.50 39.79
CA LEU A 8 11.75 15.62 39.02
C LEU A 8 11.27 15.52 37.57
N SER A 9 12.11 16.01 36.66
CA SER A 9 11.95 16.03 35.22
C SER A 9 12.50 14.74 34.58
N PRO A 10 11.96 14.31 33.43
CA PRO A 10 12.76 13.60 32.44
C PRO A 10 12.89 14.38 31.13
N THR A 11 14.09 14.27 30.59
CA THR A 11 14.68 14.76 29.35
C THR A 11 13.85 14.48 28.08
N LEU A 12 13.57 15.54 27.31
CA LEU A 12 13.11 15.48 25.92
C LEU A 12 14.28 15.15 24.98
N ALA A 13 14.13 14.09 24.19
CA ALA A 13 14.93 13.85 22.98
C ALA A 13 14.04 14.10 21.75
N ALA A 14 14.25 15.24 21.10
CA ALA A 14 13.62 15.60 19.84
C ALA A 14 14.50 15.13 18.67
N SER A 15 13.99 14.22 17.84
CA SER A 15 14.60 13.87 16.54
C SER A 15 13.83 14.59 15.45
N ALA A 16 14.43 15.64 14.88
CA ALA A 16 13.94 16.32 13.70
C ALA A 16 14.52 15.64 12.45
N ARG A 17 13.65 15.16 11.56
CA ARG A 17 13.97 14.82 10.17
C ARG A 17 13.05 15.65 9.27
N ALA A 18 13.62 16.66 8.63
CA ALA A 18 13.01 17.34 7.50
C ALA A 18 13.97 17.28 6.32
N ALA A 19 13.43 16.84 5.19
CA ALA A 19 14.07 16.76 3.89
C ALA A 19 14.22 18.14 3.25
N SER A 20 15.24 18.31 2.40
CA SER A 20 15.24 19.35 1.36
C SER A 20 16.25 19.06 0.24
N LEU A 21 15.68 18.84 -0.96
CA LEU A 21 16.06 19.34 -2.30
C LEU A 21 17.56 19.34 -2.69
N ALA A 22 17.97 18.46 -3.61
CA ALA A 22 17.93 18.63 -5.06
C ALA A 22 18.89 19.71 -5.58
N HIS A 23 19.89 19.33 -6.37
CA HIS A 23 20.42 20.02 -7.57
C HIS A 23 21.61 19.22 -8.12
N HIS A 24 21.56 18.82 -9.39
CA HIS A 24 22.69 18.86 -10.33
C HIS A 24 22.24 18.44 -11.75
N PRO A 25 22.91 18.93 -12.81
CA PRO A 25 22.23 19.56 -13.93
C PRO A 25 22.32 18.78 -15.24
N SER A 26 21.43 19.16 -16.15
CA SER A 26 21.36 18.71 -17.54
C SER A 26 22.21 19.57 -18.48
N SER A 27 22.82 18.88 -19.45
CA SER A 27 22.85 19.19 -20.90
C SER A 27 23.79 20.25 -21.51
N CYS A 28 24.10 19.95 -22.80
CA CYS A 28 24.62 20.77 -23.89
C CYS A 28 26.14 20.94 -23.96
N ALA A 29 26.86 20.28 -24.88
CA ALA A 29 26.91 20.43 -26.35
C ALA A 29 27.75 21.64 -26.83
N ALA A 30 28.77 21.27 -27.63
CA ALA A 30 29.26 21.95 -28.83
C ALA A 30 30.37 23.02 -28.75
N THR A 31 31.30 22.86 -29.71
CA THR A 31 32.08 23.85 -30.49
C THR A 31 33.41 24.42 -29.98
N ALA A 32 34.44 24.25 -30.83
CA ALA A 32 35.47 25.22 -31.29
C ALA A 32 36.75 24.42 -31.65
N ALA A 33 37.16 24.16 -32.89
CA ALA A 33 37.45 25.03 -34.05
C ALA A 33 38.58 26.06 -33.81
N ALA A 34 39.80 25.67 -34.17
CA ALA A 34 40.86 26.37 -34.93
C ALA A 34 41.28 27.83 -34.61
N ALA A 35 42.60 28.04 -34.40
CA ALA A 35 43.43 29.16 -34.92
C ALA A 35 44.93 28.87 -34.61
N GLN A 36 45.80 28.53 -35.59
CA GLN A 36 46.68 29.40 -36.43
C GLN A 36 47.96 29.91 -35.71
N PRO A 37 49.13 30.18 -36.39
CA PRO A 37 49.24 30.68 -37.76
C PRO A 37 50.38 30.12 -38.67
N LEU A 38 50.22 30.44 -39.96
CA LEU A 38 51.17 30.38 -41.06
C LEU A 38 51.99 31.69 -41.15
N ARG A 39 53.31 31.61 -41.40
CA ARG A 39 54.11 32.56 -42.21
C ARG A 39 55.51 31.97 -42.46
N ARG A 40 55.84 31.56 -43.69
CA ARG A 40 56.47 32.30 -44.81
C ARG A 40 58.01 32.22 -44.82
N LEU A 41 58.49 31.23 -45.56
CA LEU A 41 59.55 31.20 -46.57
C LEU A 41 60.54 32.38 -46.65
N LEU A 42 61.83 32.04 -46.70
CA LEU A 42 62.73 32.45 -47.80
C LEU A 42 64.02 31.60 -47.85
N SER A 43 64.24 31.02 -49.04
CA SER A 43 65.51 30.88 -49.77
C SER A 43 66.68 30.13 -49.13
N THR A 44 67.04 28.98 -49.71
CA THR A 44 68.20 28.85 -50.62
C THR A 44 68.12 27.56 -51.45
N SER A 45 68.38 27.66 -52.76
CA SER A 45 68.68 26.53 -53.66
C SER A 45 69.96 25.81 -53.21
N PRO A 46 70.10 24.48 -53.43
CA PRO A 46 70.75 24.04 -54.67
C PRO A 46 70.27 22.69 -55.24
N SER A 47 70.59 22.53 -56.53
CA SER A 47 70.97 21.29 -57.23
C SER A 47 70.01 20.09 -57.21
N SER A 48 69.41 19.88 -58.38
CA SER A 48 68.77 18.64 -58.85
C SER A 48 69.55 17.37 -58.51
N PRO A 49 68.95 16.41 -57.76
CA PRO A 49 69.46 15.06 -57.66
C PRO A 49 68.75 14.11 -58.63
N ASP A 50 69.54 13.18 -59.16
CA ASP A 50 69.21 12.13 -60.12
C ASP A 50 67.87 11.40 -59.88
N PRO A 51 67.11 11.07 -60.96
CA PRO A 51 65.84 10.34 -60.87
C PRO A 51 65.98 8.86 -60.45
N ASN A 52 67.19 8.39 -60.13
CA ASN A 52 67.48 6.98 -59.87
C ASN A 52 67.70 6.61 -58.39
N GLN A 53 67.56 7.54 -57.44
CA GLN A 53 67.59 7.26 -55.99
C GLN A 53 66.23 7.32 -55.29
N ALA A 54 65.23 7.99 -55.87
CA ALA A 54 63.90 8.13 -55.28
C ALA A 54 63.09 6.81 -55.20
N ASN A 55 63.46 5.80 -56.00
CA ASN A 55 62.74 4.53 -56.05
C ASN A 55 63.17 3.53 -54.96
N LYS A 56 64.31 3.75 -54.28
CA LYS A 56 64.79 2.87 -53.20
C LYS A 56 64.22 3.25 -51.83
N HIS A 57 64.10 4.54 -51.53
CA HIS A 57 63.57 5.00 -50.24
C HIS A 57 62.05 4.83 -50.10
N LYS A 58 61.28 5.00 -51.18
CA LYS A 58 59.81 4.80 -51.14
C LYS A 58 59.42 3.34 -50.91
N HIS A 59 60.25 2.39 -51.35
CA HIS A 59 60.05 0.96 -51.14
C HIS A 59 60.42 0.50 -49.72
N GLN A 60 61.45 1.10 -49.12
CA GLN A 60 61.86 0.82 -47.73
C GLN A 60 60.87 1.39 -46.70
N ASP A 61 60.37 2.61 -46.91
CA ASP A 61 59.45 3.27 -45.97
C ASP A 61 58.06 2.61 -45.95
N HIS A 62 57.57 2.15 -47.11
CA HIS A 62 56.35 1.33 -47.19
C HIS A 62 56.52 -0.05 -46.54
N GLN A 63 57.69 -0.68 -46.62
CA GLN A 63 57.95 -1.95 -45.96
C GLN A 63 58.06 -1.80 -44.43
N GLN A 64 58.67 -0.72 -43.94
CA GLN A 64 58.77 -0.44 -42.51
C GLN A 64 57.42 -0.07 -41.89
N THR A 65 56.62 0.75 -42.58
CA THR A 65 55.28 1.13 -42.12
C THR A 65 54.33 -0.06 -42.14
N GLN A 66 54.39 -0.94 -43.15
CA GLN A 66 53.58 -2.16 -43.17
C GLN A 66 53.97 -3.16 -42.08
N LYS A 67 55.26 -3.29 -41.73
CA LYS A 67 55.69 -4.10 -40.58
C LYS A 67 55.17 -3.51 -39.26
N GLN A 68 55.31 -2.21 -39.06
CA GLN A 68 54.86 -1.55 -37.84
C GLN A 68 53.32 -1.63 -37.66
N VAL A 69 52.54 -1.49 -38.74
CA VAL A 69 51.07 -1.68 -38.72
C VAL A 69 50.69 -3.15 -38.49
N ARG A 70 51.47 -4.11 -39.00
CA ARG A 70 51.26 -5.54 -38.79
C ARG A 70 51.58 -5.97 -37.36
N ASP A 71 52.62 -5.42 -36.76
CA ASP A 71 53.03 -5.71 -35.37
C ASP A 71 52.04 -5.09 -34.37
N LEU A 72 51.56 -3.86 -34.60
CA LEU A 72 50.48 -3.25 -33.81
C LEU A 72 49.15 -4.04 -33.91
N ARG A 73 48.84 -4.59 -35.09
CA ARG A 73 47.65 -5.44 -35.29
C ARG A 73 47.80 -6.82 -34.63
N SER A 74 49.02 -7.35 -34.56
CA SER A 74 49.37 -8.61 -33.88
C SER A 74 49.27 -8.47 -32.35
N GLN A 75 49.74 -7.36 -31.78
CA GLN A 75 49.77 -7.13 -30.34
C GLN A 75 48.39 -6.80 -29.74
N SER A 76 47.48 -6.25 -30.54
CA SER A 76 46.14 -5.82 -30.10
C SER A 76 45.10 -6.96 -30.03
N GLY A 77 45.24 -8.02 -30.83
CA GLY A 77 44.24 -9.10 -30.95
C GLY A 77 44.07 -9.98 -29.70
N GLY A 78 45.14 -10.26 -28.96
CA GLY A 78 45.10 -11.16 -27.80
C GLY A 78 44.67 -10.49 -26.48
N HIS A 79 44.96 -9.20 -26.32
CA HIS A 79 44.64 -8.48 -25.08
C HIS A 79 43.16 -8.06 -25.01
N PHE A 80 42.56 -7.70 -26.14
CA PHE A 80 41.13 -7.36 -26.20
C PHE A 80 40.23 -8.59 -25.96
N GLN A 81 40.60 -9.74 -26.52
CA GLN A 81 39.83 -10.96 -26.37
C GLN A 81 39.86 -11.50 -24.92
N THR A 82 40.99 -11.39 -24.23
CA THR A 82 41.10 -11.76 -22.80
C THR A 82 40.40 -10.77 -21.87
N LEU A 83 40.41 -9.47 -22.18
CA LEU A 83 39.64 -8.46 -21.45
C LEU A 83 38.12 -8.64 -21.61
N ALA A 84 37.65 -8.99 -22.81
CA ALA A 84 36.24 -9.24 -23.09
C ALA A 84 35.68 -10.47 -22.33
N TYR A 85 36.45 -11.56 -22.21
CA TYR A 85 36.01 -12.72 -21.42
C TYR A 85 36.06 -12.46 -19.91
N ARG A 86 36.96 -11.61 -19.44
CA ARG A 86 37.04 -11.21 -18.02
C ARG A 86 35.86 -10.35 -17.59
N SER A 87 35.46 -9.37 -18.40
CA SER A 87 34.28 -8.55 -18.13
C SER A 87 32.99 -9.38 -18.20
N LEU A 88 32.88 -10.30 -19.15
CA LEU A 88 31.77 -11.24 -19.24
C LEU A 88 31.67 -12.14 -18.00
N GLY A 89 32.80 -12.69 -17.54
CA GLY A 89 32.86 -13.48 -16.31
C GLY A 89 32.39 -12.69 -15.08
N LEU A 90 32.84 -11.44 -14.93
CA LEU A 90 32.41 -10.55 -13.84
C LEU A 90 30.90 -10.25 -13.89
N MET A 91 30.35 -10.01 -15.08
CA MET A 91 28.92 -9.75 -15.22
C MET A 91 28.08 -10.97 -14.85
N LEU A 92 28.49 -12.17 -15.28
CA LEU A 92 27.81 -13.42 -14.93
C LEU A 92 27.84 -13.70 -13.43
N VAL A 93 29.01 -13.50 -12.78
CA VAL A 93 29.15 -13.67 -11.32
C VAL A 93 28.27 -12.68 -10.57
N THR A 94 28.26 -11.41 -11.00
CA THR A 94 27.45 -10.37 -10.36
C THR A 94 25.95 -10.64 -10.55
N GLY A 95 25.54 -11.07 -11.74
CA GLY A 95 24.16 -11.47 -12.04
C GLY A 95 23.70 -12.69 -11.22
N ALA A 96 24.55 -13.71 -11.09
CA ALA A 96 24.26 -14.89 -10.26
C ALA A 96 24.17 -14.52 -8.77
N ALA A 97 25.09 -13.69 -8.27
CA ALA A 97 25.05 -13.21 -6.88
C ALA A 97 23.78 -12.41 -6.59
N LEU A 98 23.38 -11.53 -7.52
CA LEU A 98 22.15 -10.74 -7.38
C LEU A 98 20.90 -11.62 -7.45
N TYR A 99 20.88 -12.62 -8.34
CA TYR A 99 19.80 -13.61 -8.42
C TYR A 99 19.64 -14.39 -7.11
N VAL A 100 20.73 -14.91 -6.56
CA VAL A 100 20.73 -15.62 -5.26
C VAL A 100 20.29 -14.68 -4.14
N TYR A 101 20.74 -13.43 -4.14
CA TYR A 101 20.30 -12.42 -3.17
C TYR A 101 18.78 -12.21 -3.22
N PHE A 102 18.21 -12.00 -4.42
CA PHE A 102 16.77 -11.81 -4.60
C PHE A 102 15.96 -13.05 -4.19
N ASP A 103 16.46 -14.26 -4.45
CA ASP A 103 15.76 -15.49 -4.08
C ASP A 103 15.74 -15.68 -2.56
N ILE A 104 16.86 -15.41 -1.88
CA ILE A 104 16.94 -15.39 -0.41
C ILE A 104 16.00 -14.33 0.19
N GLU A 105 15.94 -13.15 -0.42
CA GLU A 105 15.08 -12.06 0.04
C GLU A 105 13.59 -12.40 -0.15
N LYS A 106 13.24 -13.02 -1.28
CA LYS A 106 11.90 -13.56 -1.55
C LYS A 106 11.50 -14.65 -0.56
N GLU A 107 12.39 -15.59 -0.26
CA GLU A 107 12.15 -16.62 0.75
C GLU A 107 11.94 -16.02 2.14
N LYS A 108 12.77 -15.04 2.54
CA LYS A 108 12.59 -14.35 3.83
C LYS A 108 11.24 -13.63 3.90
N ALA A 109 10.85 -12.95 2.82
CA ALA A 109 9.54 -12.29 2.74
C ALA A 109 8.38 -13.31 2.80
N ALA A 110 8.51 -14.47 2.15
CA ALA A 110 7.51 -15.54 2.20
C ALA A 110 7.41 -16.14 3.61
N ARG A 111 8.54 -16.43 4.26
CA ARG A 111 8.58 -16.93 5.66
C ARG A 111 7.98 -15.91 6.63
N GLN A 112 8.26 -14.62 6.47
CA GLN A 112 7.66 -13.57 7.29
C GLN A 112 6.15 -13.46 7.07
N ARG A 113 5.64 -13.62 5.85
CA ARG A 113 4.20 -13.67 5.58
C ARG A 113 3.56 -14.89 6.24
N ALA A 114 4.16 -16.06 6.08
CA ALA A 114 3.69 -17.29 6.72
C ALA A 114 3.72 -17.19 8.25
N GLN A 115 4.75 -16.56 8.83
CA GLN A 115 4.80 -16.29 10.27
C GLN A 115 3.72 -15.30 10.70
N ARG A 116 3.49 -14.20 9.97
CA ARG A 116 2.38 -13.27 10.27
C ARG A 116 1.02 -13.95 10.21
N GLU A 117 0.82 -14.84 9.24
CA GLU A 117 -0.40 -15.65 9.13
C GLU A 117 -0.53 -16.63 10.31
N ALA A 118 0.58 -17.25 10.73
CA ALA A 118 0.62 -18.14 11.90
C ALA A 118 0.39 -17.39 13.22
N ASP A 119 0.98 -16.20 13.38
CA ASP A 119 0.81 -15.34 14.54
C ASP A 119 -0.63 -14.81 14.64
N GLN A 120 -1.26 -14.51 13.49
CA GLN A 120 -2.70 -14.19 13.43
C GLN A 120 -3.59 -15.40 13.77
N ALA A 121 -3.08 -16.63 13.67
CA ALA A 121 -3.83 -17.83 14.05
C ALA A 121 -3.79 -18.11 15.56
N VAL A 122 -2.90 -17.46 16.32
CA VAL A 122 -2.80 -17.63 17.79
C VAL A 122 -3.90 -16.80 18.47
N GLY A 123 -5.08 -17.42 18.58
CA GLY A 123 -6.22 -16.90 19.34
C GLY A 123 -7.04 -15.88 18.55
N LYS A 124 -8.05 -16.36 17.80
CA LYS A 124 -9.09 -15.47 17.26
C LYS A 124 -9.69 -14.68 18.43
N PRO A 125 -9.66 -13.33 18.40
CA PRO A 125 -10.33 -12.56 19.43
C PRO A 125 -11.81 -12.92 19.41
N LYS A 126 -12.36 -13.22 20.60
CA LYS A 126 -13.80 -13.47 20.76
C LYS A 126 -14.54 -12.13 20.72
N LEU A 127 -14.61 -11.56 19.52
CA LEU A 127 -15.37 -10.36 19.17
C LEU A 127 -16.74 -10.80 18.64
N GLY A 128 -17.77 -10.04 19.02
CA GLY A 128 -19.15 -10.37 18.69
C GLY A 128 -19.83 -11.21 19.77
N GLY A 129 -21.14 -11.37 19.61
CA GLY A 129 -22.01 -12.08 20.53
C GLY A 129 -23.47 -11.89 20.16
N PRO A 130 -24.39 -12.60 20.82
CA PRO A 130 -25.80 -12.44 20.57
C PRO A 130 -26.21 -11.00 20.85
N PHE A 131 -26.96 -10.42 19.92
CA PHE A 131 -27.57 -9.11 20.09
C PHE A 131 -29.08 -9.21 19.91
N THR A 132 -29.79 -8.22 20.45
CA THR A 132 -31.22 -8.06 20.26
C THR A 132 -31.45 -6.58 20.05
N LEU A 133 -31.84 -6.22 18.84
CA LEU A 133 -32.00 -4.85 18.36
C LEU A 133 -33.32 -4.72 17.60
N LEU A 134 -33.72 -3.49 17.30
CA LEU A 134 -34.84 -3.17 16.43
C LEU A 134 -34.29 -2.88 15.04
N ASN A 135 -34.89 -3.46 14.00
CA ASN A 135 -34.56 -3.10 12.62
C ASN A 135 -35.21 -1.77 12.22
N GLN A 136 -34.90 -1.32 11.01
CA GLN A 136 -35.49 -0.13 10.41
C GLN A 136 -37.02 -0.22 10.23
N ASP A 137 -37.65 -1.38 10.40
CA ASP A 137 -39.09 -1.59 10.32
C ASP A 137 -39.78 -1.63 11.70
N GLY A 138 -38.99 -1.55 12.78
CA GLY A 138 -39.45 -1.61 14.17
C GLY A 138 -39.60 -3.04 14.71
N GLU A 139 -39.18 -4.04 13.94
CA GLU A 139 -39.22 -5.44 14.34
C GLU A 139 -37.99 -5.80 15.17
N THR A 140 -38.16 -6.68 16.16
CA THR A 140 -37.04 -7.18 16.96
C THR A 140 -36.25 -8.22 16.16
N VAL A 141 -34.95 -7.95 15.98
CA VAL A 141 -34.00 -8.81 15.26
C VAL A 141 -32.84 -9.21 16.17
N THR A 142 -32.21 -10.33 15.83
CA THR A 142 -31.07 -10.89 16.57
C THR A 142 -29.95 -11.28 15.61
N ASP A 143 -28.79 -11.67 16.13
CA ASP A 143 -27.71 -12.22 15.29
C ASP A 143 -28.18 -13.43 14.48
N ALA A 144 -29.10 -14.22 15.02
CA ALA A 144 -29.67 -15.38 14.35
C ALA A 144 -30.46 -15.02 13.07
N THR A 145 -31.06 -13.82 13.02
CA THR A 145 -31.79 -13.31 11.84
C THR A 145 -30.87 -13.15 10.63
N TYR A 146 -29.57 -12.94 10.87
CA TYR A 146 -28.58 -12.65 9.84
C TYR A 146 -27.64 -13.81 9.54
N ARG A 147 -27.78 -14.94 10.24
CA ARG A 147 -27.00 -16.15 9.98
C ARG A 147 -27.25 -16.69 8.58
N GLY A 148 -26.27 -17.42 8.06
CA GLY A 148 -26.27 -17.92 6.68
C GLY A 148 -25.65 -16.95 5.68
N LYS A 149 -25.42 -15.69 6.05
CA LYS A 149 -24.69 -14.69 5.26
C LYS A 149 -23.52 -14.12 6.06
N PHE A 150 -22.51 -13.64 5.37
CA PHE A 150 -21.52 -12.78 6.00
C PHE A 150 -22.21 -11.49 6.45
N MET A 151 -21.95 -11.03 7.67
CA MET A 151 -22.42 -9.73 8.14
C MET A 151 -21.27 -8.74 8.09
N LEU A 152 -21.49 -7.59 7.46
CA LEU A 152 -20.56 -6.47 7.51
C LEU A 152 -21.17 -5.40 8.41
N VAL A 153 -20.73 -5.40 9.67
CA VAL A 153 -21.33 -4.61 10.75
C VAL A 153 -20.52 -3.33 10.99
N TYR A 154 -21.18 -2.18 10.91
CA TYR A 154 -20.60 -0.88 11.25
C TYR A 154 -21.39 -0.24 12.40
N PHE A 155 -20.66 0.31 13.37
CA PHE A 155 -21.24 1.06 14.49
C PHE A 155 -21.07 2.55 14.23
N GLY A 156 -22.14 3.31 14.29
CA GLY A 156 -22.12 4.76 14.06
C GLY A 156 -23.38 5.43 14.60
N PHE A 157 -23.64 6.65 14.18
CA PHE A 157 -24.85 7.41 14.56
C PHE A 157 -25.25 8.33 13.40
N THR A 158 -26.54 8.64 13.26
CA THR A 158 -27.06 9.35 12.07
C THR A 158 -26.59 10.80 11.99
N ASN A 159 -26.28 11.42 13.13
CA ASN A 159 -25.87 12.83 13.22
C ASN A 159 -24.34 13.04 13.13
N CYS A 160 -23.59 12.07 12.60
CA CYS A 160 -22.15 12.22 12.45
C CYS A 160 -21.83 13.13 11.26
N PRO A 161 -21.05 14.22 11.44
CA PRO A 161 -20.86 15.23 10.40
C PRO A 161 -20.05 14.73 9.19
N ASP A 162 -19.06 13.85 9.42
CA ASP A 162 -18.09 13.49 8.37
C ASP A 162 -17.81 11.97 8.27
N VAL A 163 -17.50 11.31 9.39
CA VAL A 163 -16.88 9.96 9.35
C VAL A 163 -17.88 8.85 9.04
N CYS A 164 -19.09 8.87 9.61
CA CYS A 164 -20.07 7.81 9.32
C CYS A 164 -20.52 7.80 7.86
N PRO A 165 -20.85 8.95 7.23
CA PRO A 165 -21.17 8.99 5.81
C PRO A 165 -20.03 8.45 4.93
N GLU A 166 -18.79 8.89 5.17
CA GLU A 166 -17.60 8.43 4.41
C GLU A 166 -17.44 6.90 4.49
N GLU A 167 -17.60 6.32 5.68
CA GLU A 167 -17.49 4.87 5.87
C GLU A 167 -18.66 4.11 5.24
N LEU A 168 -19.90 4.60 5.33
CA LEU A 168 -21.07 3.95 4.71
C LEU A 168 -21.03 4.02 3.18
N GLU A 169 -20.59 5.13 2.59
CA GLU A 169 -20.35 5.24 1.15
C GLU A 169 -19.27 4.26 0.68
N LYS A 170 -18.18 4.14 1.45
CA LYS A 170 -17.12 3.16 1.17
C LYS A 170 -17.64 1.73 1.25
N MET A 171 -18.49 1.43 2.23
CA MET A 171 -19.15 0.12 2.36
C MET A 171 -20.05 -0.17 1.15
N ALA A 172 -20.89 0.79 0.75
CA ALA A 172 -21.77 0.68 -0.41
C ALA A 172 -20.96 0.42 -1.69
N ALA A 173 -19.92 1.23 -1.94
CA ALA A 173 -19.05 1.06 -3.09
C ALA A 173 -18.34 -0.31 -3.11
N ALA A 174 -17.91 -0.80 -1.94
CA ALA A 174 -17.32 -2.14 -1.83
C ALA A 174 -18.33 -3.24 -2.15
N LEU A 175 -19.59 -3.11 -1.71
CA LEU A 175 -20.63 -4.08 -2.03
C LEU A 175 -20.97 -4.09 -3.51
N ASP A 176 -21.11 -2.93 -4.14
CA ASP A 176 -21.41 -2.82 -5.56
C ASP A 176 -20.27 -3.36 -6.43
N SER A 177 -19.03 -3.22 -5.95
CA SER A 177 -17.83 -3.74 -6.61
C SER A 177 -17.62 -5.25 -6.42
N LEU A 178 -18.37 -5.92 -5.54
CA LEU A 178 -18.32 -7.37 -5.43
C LEU A 178 -18.93 -8.03 -6.68
N PRO A 179 -18.44 -9.22 -7.08
CA PRO A 179 -19.08 -10.01 -8.13
C PRO A 179 -20.56 -10.27 -7.79
N PRO A 180 -21.50 -10.27 -8.77
CA PRO A 180 -22.93 -10.45 -8.50
C PRO A 180 -23.26 -11.71 -7.67
N ALA A 181 -22.49 -12.79 -7.85
CA ALA A 181 -22.63 -14.02 -7.08
C ALA A 181 -22.31 -13.84 -5.58
N ASP A 182 -21.37 -12.96 -5.24
CA ASP A 182 -20.90 -12.73 -3.88
C ASP A 182 -21.64 -11.59 -3.18
N GLN A 183 -22.19 -10.63 -3.93
CA GLN A 183 -23.00 -9.55 -3.38
C GLN A 183 -24.08 -10.09 -2.46
N SER A 184 -24.82 -11.11 -2.90
CA SER A 184 -25.94 -11.70 -2.15
C SER A 184 -25.52 -12.41 -0.85
N LYS A 185 -24.24 -12.82 -0.75
CA LYS A 185 -23.67 -13.53 0.40
C LYS A 185 -23.28 -12.60 1.54
N VAL A 186 -23.23 -11.28 1.31
CA VAL A 186 -22.86 -10.28 2.31
C VAL A 186 -24.06 -9.41 2.64
N GLN A 187 -24.37 -9.28 3.93
CA GLN A 187 -25.40 -8.40 4.47
C GLN A 187 -24.74 -7.23 5.19
N PRO A 188 -24.79 -6.00 4.64
CA PRO A 188 -24.36 -4.82 5.38
C PRO A 188 -25.35 -4.45 6.48
N ILE A 189 -24.81 -4.08 7.64
CA ILE A 189 -25.56 -3.74 8.84
C ILE A 189 -24.96 -2.48 9.46
N PHE A 190 -25.79 -1.45 9.62
CA PHE A 190 -25.51 -0.27 10.42
C PHE A 190 -26.14 -0.44 11.80
N ILE A 191 -25.38 -0.23 12.87
CA ILE A 191 -25.88 -0.24 14.25
C ILE A 191 -25.69 1.14 14.85
N SER A 192 -26.79 1.80 15.22
CA SER A 192 -26.73 3.07 15.93
C SER A 192 -26.19 2.89 17.35
N VAL A 193 -25.24 3.73 17.74
CA VAL A 193 -24.74 3.88 19.12
C VAL A 193 -25.44 4.99 19.90
N ASP A 194 -26.38 5.72 19.27
CA ASP A 194 -27.06 6.87 19.86
C ASP A 194 -28.60 6.76 19.83
N PRO A 195 -29.18 5.82 20.60
CA PRO A 195 -30.61 5.54 20.56
C PRO A 195 -31.50 6.67 21.10
N LYS A 196 -30.92 7.75 21.64
CA LYS A 196 -31.69 8.94 22.09
C LYS A 196 -32.16 9.78 20.90
N ARG A 197 -31.33 9.89 19.85
CA ARG A 197 -31.61 10.68 18.64
C ARG A 197 -31.97 9.78 17.45
N ASP A 198 -31.39 8.59 17.39
CA ASP A 198 -31.51 7.67 16.27
C ASP A 198 -32.68 6.69 16.49
N ASP A 199 -33.92 7.20 16.36
CA ASP A 199 -35.11 6.36 16.38
C ASP A 199 -35.23 5.48 15.11
N VAL A 200 -36.22 4.59 15.09
CA VAL A 200 -36.41 3.67 13.95
C VAL A 200 -36.65 4.43 12.65
N ALA A 201 -37.34 5.57 12.68
CA ALA A 201 -37.66 6.35 11.50
C ALA A 201 -36.41 7.09 10.96
N ALA A 202 -35.63 7.70 11.85
CA ALA A 202 -34.37 8.37 11.53
C ALA A 202 -33.37 7.38 10.93
N VAL A 203 -33.18 6.22 11.57
CA VAL A 203 -32.28 5.18 11.05
C VAL A 203 -32.75 4.65 9.70
N ARG A 204 -34.06 4.46 9.51
CA ARG A 204 -34.62 4.03 8.22
C ARG A 204 -34.30 5.01 7.10
N GLU A 205 -34.49 6.31 7.35
CA GLU A 205 -34.22 7.33 6.34
C GLU A 205 -32.73 7.39 6.03
N TYR A 206 -31.90 7.40 7.07
CA TYR A 206 -30.45 7.45 6.93
C TYR A 206 -29.90 6.29 6.10
N VAL A 207 -30.25 5.04 6.40
CA VAL A 207 -29.68 3.89 5.67
C VAL A 207 -30.16 3.80 4.22
N ARG A 208 -31.33 4.37 3.89
CA ARG A 208 -31.88 4.40 2.52
C ARG A 208 -31.07 5.28 1.59
N GLU A 209 -30.41 6.31 2.12
CA GLU A 209 -29.58 7.23 1.33
C GLU A 209 -28.30 6.55 0.81
N PHE A 210 -27.76 5.58 1.54
CA PHE A 210 -26.48 4.94 1.18
C PHE A 210 -26.65 3.74 0.25
N HIS A 211 -27.46 2.75 0.64
CA HIS A 211 -27.56 1.51 -0.13
C HIS A 211 -28.85 0.73 0.18
N PRO A 212 -29.60 0.24 -0.83
CA PRO A 212 -30.91 -0.39 -0.64
C PRO A 212 -30.85 -1.72 0.14
N ARG A 213 -29.68 -2.35 0.26
CA ARG A 213 -29.46 -3.56 1.06
C ARG A 213 -28.91 -3.29 2.46
N LEU A 214 -28.63 -2.04 2.82
CA LEU A 214 -28.14 -1.66 4.14
C LEU A 214 -29.27 -1.80 5.16
N HIS A 215 -29.07 -2.67 6.16
CA HIS A 215 -30.04 -2.81 7.26
C HIS A 215 -29.60 -1.91 8.41
N GLY A 216 -30.51 -1.09 8.89
CA GLY A 216 -30.27 -0.17 10.01
C GLY A 216 -30.85 -0.75 11.29
N LEU A 217 -30.03 -0.82 12.33
CA LEU A 217 -30.39 -1.34 13.65
C LEU A 217 -30.28 -0.26 14.70
N THR A 218 -31.29 -0.17 15.56
CA THR A 218 -31.32 0.70 16.74
C THR A 218 -31.94 -0.07 17.91
N GLY A 219 -32.24 0.58 19.03
CA GLY A 219 -32.92 -0.06 20.16
C GLY A 219 -32.93 0.81 21.39
N THR A 220 -33.18 0.21 22.54
CA THR A 220 -33.02 0.94 23.81
C THR A 220 -31.55 1.06 24.19
N TYR A 221 -31.19 2.07 25.00
CA TYR A 221 -29.82 2.24 25.48
C TYR A 221 -29.20 0.95 26.09
N PRO A 222 -29.90 0.15 26.92
CA PRO A 222 -29.39 -1.14 27.38
C PRO A 222 -29.09 -2.14 26.26
N MET A 223 -29.92 -2.21 25.22
CA MET A 223 -29.73 -3.11 24.07
C MET A 223 -28.49 -2.73 23.25
N VAL A 224 -28.35 -1.43 22.96
CA VAL A 224 -27.19 -0.88 22.24
C VAL A 224 -25.91 -1.07 23.05
N LYS A 225 -25.94 -0.74 24.36
CA LYS A 225 -24.78 -0.92 25.25
C LYS A 225 -24.34 -2.38 25.37
N ALA A 226 -25.28 -3.32 25.45
CA ALA A 226 -24.98 -4.75 25.47
C ALA A 226 -24.32 -5.20 24.16
N THR A 227 -24.84 -4.73 23.02
CA THR A 227 -24.31 -5.04 21.69
C THR A 227 -22.91 -4.46 21.50
N ALA A 228 -22.72 -3.17 21.77
CA ALA A 228 -21.41 -2.51 21.71
C ALA A 228 -20.38 -3.23 22.60
N LYS A 229 -20.78 -3.66 23.81
CA LYS A 229 -19.90 -4.44 24.71
C LYS A 229 -19.52 -5.81 24.11
N ALA A 230 -20.44 -6.51 23.46
CA ALA A 230 -20.17 -7.79 22.80
C ALA A 230 -19.16 -7.65 21.64
N TYR A 231 -19.28 -6.55 20.89
CA TYR A 231 -18.36 -6.22 19.80
C TYR A 231 -17.11 -5.45 20.27
N ARG A 232 -16.97 -5.20 21.58
CA ARG A 232 -15.89 -4.39 22.19
C ARG A 232 -15.76 -2.99 21.58
N VAL A 233 -16.88 -2.43 21.12
CA VAL A 233 -16.98 -1.08 20.62
C VAL A 233 -17.10 -0.13 21.81
N TYR A 234 -16.16 0.80 21.88
CA TYR A 234 -16.28 1.94 22.78
C TYR A 234 -17.24 2.95 22.19
N PHE A 235 -18.15 3.46 23.02
CA PHE A 235 -18.93 4.65 22.71
C PHE A 235 -19.08 5.50 23.97
N SER A 236 -19.04 6.82 23.82
CA SER A 236 -19.25 7.77 24.91
C SER A 236 -20.34 8.75 24.51
N SER A 237 -21.51 8.60 25.13
CA SER A 237 -22.59 9.59 25.05
C SER A 237 -22.68 10.33 26.39
N PRO A 238 -23.10 11.60 26.41
CA PRO A 238 -23.35 12.30 27.65
C PRO A 238 -24.38 11.55 28.51
N PRO A 239 -24.33 11.70 29.86
CA PRO A 239 -25.29 11.08 30.74
C PRO A 239 -26.73 11.46 30.33
N PRO A 240 -27.68 10.50 30.33
CA PRO A 240 -29.07 10.77 29.94
C PRO A 240 -29.80 11.77 30.86
N GLU A 241 -29.24 12.04 32.04
CA GLU A 241 -29.76 12.98 33.06
C GLU A 241 -29.29 14.42 32.87
N GLU A 242 -28.33 14.66 31.98
CA GLU A 242 -27.90 16.01 31.64
C GLU A 242 -28.77 16.52 30.47
N ASP A 243 -29.40 17.68 30.65
CA ASP A 243 -29.98 18.51 29.56
C ASP A 243 -28.82 19.08 28.72
N VAL A 244 -27.99 18.20 28.18
CA VAL A 244 -26.97 18.56 27.22
C VAL A 244 -27.68 18.90 25.93
N ASP A 245 -27.33 20.04 25.34
CA ASP A 245 -27.81 20.50 24.05
C ASP A 245 -27.92 19.34 23.05
N GLU A 246 -28.93 19.37 22.17
CA GLU A 246 -29.21 18.32 21.18
C GLU A 246 -28.01 17.99 20.26
N ASP A 247 -27.00 18.87 20.24
CA ASP A 247 -25.74 18.78 19.51
C ASP A 247 -24.57 18.28 20.39
N TYR A 248 -24.57 17.00 20.76
CA TYR A 248 -23.37 16.31 21.23
C TYR A 248 -22.79 15.36 20.19
N ILE A 249 -21.47 15.19 20.22
CA ILE A 249 -20.75 14.22 19.41
C ILE A 249 -20.56 12.94 20.23
N VAL A 250 -20.83 11.80 19.61
CA VAL A 250 -20.53 10.48 20.18
C VAL A 250 -19.20 10.01 19.63
N ASP A 251 -18.21 9.87 20.49
CA ASP A 251 -16.97 9.17 20.12
C ASP A 251 -17.27 7.69 19.99
N HIS A 252 -17.02 7.09 18.82
CA HIS A 252 -17.16 5.66 18.61
C HIS A 252 -16.02 5.06 17.77
N SER A 253 -15.91 3.74 17.81
CA SER A 253 -14.95 3.00 16.99
C SER A 253 -15.34 3.03 15.51
N ILE A 254 -14.38 3.33 14.64
CA ILE A 254 -14.55 3.47 13.18
C ILE A 254 -14.23 2.19 12.40
N PHE A 255 -14.34 1.03 13.05
CA PHE A 255 -14.12 -0.27 12.41
C PHE A 255 -15.42 -0.84 11.86
N MET A 256 -15.35 -1.44 10.68
CA MET A 256 -16.35 -2.38 10.19
C MET A 256 -15.93 -3.80 10.54
N TYR A 257 -16.82 -4.59 11.12
CA TYR A 257 -16.57 -5.97 11.53
C TYR A 257 -17.17 -6.92 10.50
N LEU A 258 -16.34 -7.78 9.92
CA LEU A 258 -16.79 -8.89 9.11
C LEU A 258 -17.04 -10.11 10.00
N MET A 259 -18.28 -10.57 10.02
CA MET A 259 -18.73 -11.77 10.70
C MET A 259 -19.05 -12.85 9.67
N ASP A 260 -18.72 -14.11 9.98
CA ASP A 260 -19.03 -15.25 9.12
C ASP A 260 -20.53 -15.63 9.16
N PRO A 261 -20.98 -16.57 8.29
CA PRO A 261 -22.35 -17.07 8.31
C PRO A 261 -22.81 -17.75 9.61
N ARG A 262 -21.91 -18.05 10.56
CA ARG A 262 -22.26 -18.55 11.91
C ARG A 262 -22.36 -17.42 12.93
N GLY A 263 -22.00 -16.20 12.57
CA GLY A 263 -21.95 -15.05 13.47
C GLY A 263 -20.64 -14.96 14.26
N GLU A 264 -19.58 -15.64 13.82
CA GLU A 264 -18.26 -15.52 14.44
C GLU A 264 -17.44 -14.42 13.76
N PHE A 265 -16.62 -13.72 14.53
CA PHE A 265 -15.73 -12.68 14.01
C PHE A 265 -14.65 -13.26 13.09
N VAL A 266 -14.45 -12.62 11.93
CA VAL A 266 -13.47 -13.01 10.92
C VAL A 266 -12.37 -11.96 10.78
N ASP A 267 -12.75 -10.71 10.58
CA ASP A 267 -11.83 -9.62 10.24
C ASP A 267 -12.43 -8.26 10.59
N ALA A 268 -11.58 -7.24 10.73
CA ALA A 268 -11.99 -5.86 10.95
C ALA A 268 -11.38 -4.95 9.87
N TYR A 269 -12.19 -4.09 9.30
CA TYR A 269 -11.80 -3.10 8.30
C TYR A 269 -11.77 -1.73 8.96
N GLY A 270 -10.58 -1.18 9.11
CA GLY A 270 -10.41 0.18 9.64
C GLY A 270 -10.49 1.23 8.54
N LYS A 271 -10.56 2.51 8.96
CA LYS A 271 -10.63 3.67 8.06
C LYS A 271 -9.64 3.63 6.90
N ASN A 272 -8.39 3.26 7.17
CA ASN A 272 -7.29 3.26 6.18
C ASN A 272 -7.43 2.20 5.06
N LEU A 273 -8.40 1.28 5.15
CA LEU A 273 -8.65 0.27 4.12
C LEU A 273 -9.50 0.88 3.00
N SER A 274 -9.05 0.77 1.74
CA SER A 274 -9.83 1.23 0.58
C SER A 274 -10.99 0.27 0.24
N ALA A 275 -11.98 0.73 -0.52
CA ALA A 275 -13.09 -0.11 -1.00
C ALA A 275 -12.57 -1.32 -1.81
N GLU A 276 -11.59 -1.14 -2.69
CA GLU A 276 -10.98 -2.23 -3.46
C GLU A 276 -10.32 -3.30 -2.57
N GLN A 277 -9.59 -2.86 -1.53
CA GLN A 277 -8.98 -3.76 -0.58
C GLN A 277 -10.04 -4.48 0.27
N MET A 278 -11.14 -3.80 0.61
CA MET A 278 -12.28 -4.38 1.29
C MET A 278 -12.92 -5.50 0.45
N VAL A 279 -13.12 -5.26 -0.85
CA VAL A 279 -13.64 -6.27 -1.80
C VAL A 279 -12.73 -7.49 -1.84
N GLU A 280 -11.43 -7.29 -2.06
CA GLU A 280 -10.45 -8.38 -2.14
C GLU A 280 -10.40 -9.21 -0.84
N LYS A 281 -10.36 -8.54 0.32
CA LYS A 281 -10.38 -9.24 1.62
C LYS A 281 -11.69 -9.99 1.84
N THR A 282 -12.83 -9.36 1.54
CA THR A 282 -14.15 -9.98 1.71
C THR A 282 -14.29 -11.22 0.83
N ARG A 283 -13.93 -11.12 -0.46
CA ARG A 283 -13.94 -12.24 -1.41
C ARG A 283 -13.07 -13.40 -0.94
N ARG A 284 -11.87 -13.11 -0.45
CA ARG A 284 -10.97 -14.14 0.10
C ARG A 284 -11.60 -14.88 1.28
N HIS A 285 -12.29 -14.18 2.16
CA HIS A 285 -12.99 -14.80 3.29
C HIS A 285 -14.18 -15.64 2.84
N ILE A 286 -14.94 -15.19 1.83
CA ILE A 286 -16.02 -15.97 1.21
C ILE A 286 -15.46 -17.26 0.62
N GLU A 287 -14.43 -17.20 -0.22
CA GLU A 287 -13.81 -18.36 -0.86
C GLU A 287 -13.27 -19.35 0.17
N LYS A 288 -12.57 -18.84 1.20
CA LYS A 288 -12.06 -19.67 2.30
C LYS A 288 -13.19 -20.35 3.07
N TRP A 289 -14.29 -19.65 3.30
CA TRP A 289 -15.45 -20.20 3.98
C TRP A 289 -16.10 -21.31 3.15
N GLU A 290 -16.31 -21.07 1.85
CA GLU A 290 -16.94 -22.04 0.95
C GLU A 290 -16.07 -23.29 0.75
N ALA A 291 -14.75 -23.12 0.71
CA ALA A 291 -13.81 -24.24 0.66
C ALA A 291 -13.89 -25.15 1.91
N ALA A 292 -14.16 -24.56 3.08
CA ALA A 292 -14.21 -25.30 4.34
C ALA A 292 -15.60 -25.85 4.70
N ASN A 293 -16.67 -25.15 4.35
CA ASN A 293 -18.04 -25.42 4.84
C ASN A 293 -19.06 -25.68 3.72
N GLY A 294 -18.63 -25.61 2.45
CA GLY A 294 -19.52 -25.67 1.30
C GLY A 294 -20.12 -24.31 0.92
N LYS A 295 -20.78 -24.27 -0.24
CA LYS A 295 -21.34 -23.03 -0.80
C LYS A 295 -22.39 -22.40 0.11
N ILE A 296 -22.34 -21.08 0.23
CA ILE A 296 -23.39 -20.31 0.90
C ILE A 296 -24.65 -20.37 0.06
N ARG A 297 -25.75 -20.85 0.64
CA ARG A 297 -27.07 -20.84 0.01
C ARG A 297 -27.72 -19.51 0.35
N VAL A 298 -27.86 -18.66 -0.67
CA VAL A 298 -28.51 -17.35 -0.56
C VAL A 298 -29.93 -17.43 -1.07
#